data_AF-A0A8H4YBB2-F1
#
_entry.id   AF-A0A8H4YBB2-F1
#
_cell.length_a   1.000
_cell.length_b   1.000
_cell.length_c   1.000
_cell.angle_alpha   90.00
_cell.angle_beta   90.00
_cell.angle_gamma   90.00
#
_symmetry.space_group_name_H-M   'P 1'
#
loop_
_entity.id
_entity.type
_entity.pdbx_description
1 polymer ?
#
loop_
_entity_poly.entity_id
_entity_poly.type
_entity_poly.pdbx_seq_one_letter_code
_entity_poly.pdbx_strand_id
1 'polypeptide(L)'
;MLKSLALSLLLTVGSVAASPESLEGGLEARTIQCGNLAQRLVSKCVCTDLYARLDSTGKACACKSGYKQVGNKCVVDCGDSADYKKVGGPWYNPKYECVCQKSYLKYFSDRTCGCAEESKKDEDGSCQDICPAGSTWKKDGQSYKCECDDEKQFWDETKCSNKCPSDITDYHSADNEDGYVCTCQDDSKKFSNNECSEPKCEHESTKYDGMNGDEPICKPKCEDESTKYDGMNGDEPICKPKCEDESTKYDGMDGEEPKCKPKCESESTKYDGMDGEEPICKPKC
;
A
#
# COMPACT_ATOMS: atom_id res chain seq x y z
N MET A 1 66.57 15.85 28.90
CA MET A 1 66.37 17.31 28.86
C MET A 1 65.12 17.65 29.65
N LEU A 2 65.22 18.68 30.48
CA LEU A 2 64.27 19.15 31.49
C LEU A 2 63.10 19.99 30.91
N LYS A 3 62.05 20.14 31.75
CA LYS A 3 60.98 21.17 31.81
C LYS A 3 59.74 20.91 30.93
N SER A 4 58.49 21.08 31.39
CA SER A 4 57.94 21.74 32.58
C SER A 4 56.55 21.19 32.94
N LEU A 5 56.30 21.06 34.24
CA LEU A 5 54.98 21.04 34.87
C LEU A 5 54.33 22.43 34.78
N ALA A 6 53.02 22.50 34.55
CA ALA A 6 52.20 23.65 34.93
C ALA A 6 50.83 23.19 35.42
N LEU A 7 50.73 23.14 36.74
CA LEU A 7 49.53 22.94 37.54
C LEU A 7 48.79 24.27 37.62
N SER A 8 47.56 24.37 37.10
CA SER A 8 46.75 25.58 37.24
C SER A 8 45.57 25.31 38.17
N LEU A 9 45.78 25.66 39.43
CA LEU A 9 44.81 25.66 40.51
C LEU A 9 43.97 26.95 40.39
N LEU A 10 42.70 26.86 40.00
CA LEU A 10 41.75 27.98 40.06
C LEU A 10 40.83 27.79 41.28
N LEU A 11 41.14 28.53 42.34
CA LEU A 11 40.29 28.77 43.49
C LEU A 11 39.14 29.69 43.07
N THR A 12 37.91 29.18 43.02
CA THR A 12 36.71 30.02 43.07
C THR A 12 36.15 29.98 44.49
N VAL A 13 36.40 31.06 45.22
CA VAL A 13 35.74 31.40 46.48
C VAL A 13 34.40 32.02 46.11
N GLY A 14 33.29 31.53 46.67
CA GLY A 14 31.95 32.01 46.34
C GLY A 14 30.88 31.59 47.36
N SER A 15 30.91 32.26 48.51
CA SER A 15 29.76 32.61 49.36
C SER A 15 28.81 31.52 49.86
N VAL A 16 29.03 31.09 51.11
CA VAL A 16 27.97 30.58 51.99
C VAL A 16 27.13 31.78 52.45
N ALA A 17 25.88 31.84 52.03
CA ALA A 17 24.89 32.74 52.62
C ALA A 17 24.32 32.06 53.87
N ALA A 18 24.74 32.52 55.04
CA ALA A 18 24.09 32.21 56.30
C ALA A 18 22.75 32.96 56.34
N SER A 19 21.64 32.23 56.47
CA SER A 19 20.33 32.82 56.76
C SER A 19 20.38 33.47 58.15
N PRO A 20 19.85 34.69 58.34
CA PRO A 20 19.68 35.24 59.67
C PRO A 20 18.52 34.53 60.37
N GLU A 21 18.79 33.95 61.53
CA GLU A 21 17.75 33.66 62.52
C GLU A 21 17.22 35.00 63.03
N SER A 22 15.99 35.37 62.64
CA SER A 22 15.27 36.52 63.19
C SER A 22 14.14 36.00 64.07
N LEU A 23 14.43 35.87 65.36
CA LEU A 23 13.44 36.06 66.42
C LEU A 23 13.11 37.55 66.41
N GLU A 24 11.85 37.94 66.13
CA GLU A 24 11.11 39.03 66.78
C GLU A 24 9.66 38.98 66.28
N GLY A 25 8.71 39.07 67.22
CA GLY A 25 7.29 38.93 66.95
C GLY A 25 6.68 40.16 66.29
N GLY A 26 5.95 39.96 65.20
CA GLY A 26 5.05 40.93 64.59
C GLY A 26 3.93 40.17 63.87
N LEU A 27 2.68 40.64 64.00
CA LEU A 27 1.55 40.19 63.19
C LEU A 27 1.76 40.59 61.71
N GLU A 28 2.72 39.95 61.04
CA GLU A 28 2.80 39.96 59.59
C GLU A 28 1.82 38.91 59.07
N ALA A 29 0.88 39.35 58.23
CA ALA A 29 0.06 38.43 57.45
C ALA A 29 1.00 37.44 56.75
N ARG A 30 1.03 36.17 57.20
CA ARG A 30 1.86 35.12 56.62
C ARG A 30 1.64 35.11 55.11
N THR A 31 2.57 35.69 54.36
CA THR A 31 2.48 35.78 52.91
C THR A 31 2.57 34.36 52.38
N ILE A 32 1.42 33.80 51.96
CA ILE A 32 1.38 32.48 51.34
C ILE A 32 2.12 32.59 50.00
N GLN A 33 3.26 31.91 49.91
CA GLN A 33 4.03 31.74 48.69
C GLN A 33 3.39 30.60 47.89
N CYS A 34 2.87 30.92 46.70
CA CYS A 34 2.34 29.93 45.77
C CYS A 34 3.40 29.57 44.73
N GLY A 35 3.47 28.30 44.33
CA GLY A 35 4.39 27.85 43.28
C GLY A 35 4.07 28.43 41.89
N ASN A 36 4.98 28.27 40.91
CA ASN A 36 4.90 28.87 39.58
C ASN A 36 3.65 28.51 38.73
N LEU A 37 2.92 27.45 39.09
CA LEU A 37 1.65 27.01 38.46
C LEU A 37 0.40 27.47 39.22
N ALA A 38 0.57 28.30 40.25
CA ALA A 38 -0.48 28.68 41.18
C ALA A 38 -0.53 30.19 41.39
N GLN A 39 -1.74 30.74 41.47
CA GLN A 39 -1.98 32.12 41.82
C GLN A 39 -2.55 32.21 43.24
N ARG A 40 -2.11 33.22 43.99
CA ARG A 40 -2.66 33.51 45.32
C ARG A 40 -4.02 34.17 45.19
N LEU A 41 -5.04 33.52 45.72
CA LEU A 41 -6.38 34.09 45.88
C LEU A 41 -6.65 34.28 47.38
N VAL A 42 -6.52 35.52 47.86
CA VAL A 42 -6.66 35.91 49.27
C VAL A 42 -5.70 35.13 50.18
N SER A 43 -6.15 34.01 50.74
CA SER A 43 -5.42 33.15 51.68
C SER A 43 -5.25 31.71 51.18
N LYS A 44 -5.40 31.46 49.87
CA LYS A 44 -5.24 30.13 49.26
C LYS A 44 -4.49 30.23 47.93
N CYS A 45 -3.82 29.14 47.55
CA CYS A 45 -3.26 28.98 46.22
C CYS A 45 -4.26 28.26 45.31
N VAL A 46 -4.44 28.76 44.08
CA VAL A 46 -5.33 28.17 43.07
C VAL A 46 -4.51 27.92 41.80
N CYS A 47 -4.64 26.73 41.22
CA CYS A 47 -3.91 26.41 39.99
C CYS A 47 -4.44 27.21 38.81
N THR A 48 -3.53 27.80 38.04
CA THR A 48 -3.87 28.64 36.88
C THR A 48 -4.02 27.82 35.60
N ASP A 49 -3.54 26.58 35.59
CA ASP A 49 -3.59 25.66 34.45
C ASP A 49 -4.64 24.55 34.70
N LEU A 50 -5.45 24.26 33.67
CA LEU A 50 -6.50 23.23 33.71
C LEU A 50 -5.93 21.81 33.89
N TYR A 51 -4.68 21.60 33.52
CA TYR A 51 -3.96 20.32 33.68
C TYR A 51 -3.11 20.27 34.94
N ALA A 52 -3.18 21.26 35.82
CA ALA A 52 -2.56 21.22 37.14
C ALA A 52 -3.56 20.78 38.22
N ARG A 53 -3.04 20.25 39.34
CA ARG A 53 -3.76 19.95 40.57
C ARG A 53 -2.99 20.49 41.76
N LEU A 54 -3.74 20.96 42.75
CA LEU A 54 -3.17 21.38 44.02
C LEU A 54 -2.50 20.17 44.67
N ASP A 55 -1.28 20.35 45.16
CA ASP A 55 -0.56 19.33 45.89
C ASP A 55 -1.22 19.03 47.24
N SER A 56 -0.77 17.97 47.91
CA SER A 56 -1.30 17.59 49.23
C SER A 56 -1.05 18.65 50.31
N THR A 57 -0.13 19.59 50.08
CA THR A 57 0.18 20.68 51.02
C THR A 57 -0.74 21.89 50.86
N GLY A 58 -1.48 21.98 49.75
CA GLY A 58 -2.37 23.09 49.44
C GLY A 58 -1.65 24.37 49.02
N LYS A 59 -0.34 24.32 48.79
CA LYS A 59 0.54 25.50 48.58
C LYS A 59 1.17 25.54 47.19
N ALA A 60 1.23 24.41 46.50
CA ALA A 60 1.77 24.35 45.15
C ALA A 60 0.83 23.59 44.22
N CYS A 61 0.97 23.83 42.92
CA CYS A 61 0.27 23.08 41.90
C CYS A 61 1.27 22.21 41.16
N ALA A 62 0.93 20.94 40.99
CA ALA A 62 1.67 19.99 40.20
C ALA A 62 0.86 19.61 38.96
N CYS A 63 1.53 19.32 37.85
CA CYS A 63 0.84 18.82 36.67
C CYS A 63 0.20 17.44 36.95
N LYS A 64 -1.00 17.22 36.38
CA LYS A 64 -1.68 15.93 36.41
C LYS A 64 -0.82 14.88 35.72
N SER A 65 -1.07 13.61 36.02
CA SER A 65 -0.43 12.48 35.32
C SER A 65 -0.57 12.64 33.80
N GLY A 66 0.53 12.43 33.07
CA GLY A 66 0.64 12.66 31.63
C GLY A 66 1.05 14.07 31.20
N TYR A 67 1.33 14.97 32.14
CA TYR A 67 1.75 16.34 31.87
C TYR A 67 3.03 16.71 32.64
N LYS A 68 3.90 17.51 32.00
CA LYS A 68 5.09 18.10 32.62
C LYS A 68 4.97 19.62 32.67
N GLN A 69 5.63 20.22 33.67
CA GLN A 69 5.64 21.66 33.81
C GLN A 69 6.66 22.27 32.85
N VAL A 70 6.20 23.18 31.98
CA VAL A 70 7.06 24.01 31.13
C VAL A 70 6.69 25.47 31.39
N GLY A 71 7.56 26.18 32.12
CA GLY A 71 7.26 27.52 32.62
C GLY A 71 6.07 27.52 33.58
N ASN A 72 5.05 28.32 33.25
CA ASN A 72 3.82 28.48 34.05
C ASN A 72 2.64 27.67 33.46
N LYS A 73 2.92 26.62 32.68
CA LYS A 73 1.91 25.76 32.05
C LYS A 73 2.25 24.28 32.21
N CYS A 74 1.20 23.47 32.17
CA CYS A 74 1.31 22.01 32.07
C CYS A 74 1.11 21.60 30.62
N VAL A 75 2.14 21.01 30.02
CA VAL A 75 2.12 20.50 28.64
C VAL A 75 2.20 18.98 28.65
N VAL A 76 1.78 18.34 27.56
CA VAL A 76 1.84 16.88 27.45
C VAL A 76 3.29 16.40 27.67
N ASP A 77 3.45 15.41 28.54
CA ASP A 77 4.75 14.81 28.81
C ASP A 77 5.06 13.74 27.76
N CYS A 78 5.81 14.14 26.75
CA CYS A 78 6.22 13.26 25.66
C CYS A 78 7.49 12.45 25.94
N GLY A 79 8.12 12.57 27.12
CA GLY A 79 9.46 12.02 27.35
C GLY A 79 10.58 12.89 26.76
N ASP A 80 11.81 12.37 26.76
CA ASP A 80 13.03 13.12 26.39
C ASP A 80 13.37 13.05 24.89
N SER A 81 12.86 12.05 24.18
CA SER A 81 13.15 11.81 22.75
C SER A 81 12.09 12.38 21.80
N ALA A 82 11.06 13.04 22.36
CA ALA A 82 9.94 13.58 21.63
C ALA A 82 9.58 14.99 22.12
N ASP A 83 9.14 15.81 21.19
CA ASP A 83 8.55 17.11 21.44
C ASP A 83 7.03 17.03 21.37
N TYR A 84 6.34 17.97 22.00
CA TYR A 84 4.89 18.10 21.86
C TYR A 84 4.58 19.14 20.78
N LYS A 85 3.70 18.80 19.84
CA LYS A 85 3.23 19.68 18.79
C LYS A 85 1.75 19.98 19.01
N LYS A 86 1.37 21.25 18.83
CA LYS A 86 -0.04 21.65 18.81
C LYS A 86 -0.69 21.11 17.54
N VAL A 87 -1.77 20.35 17.70
CA VAL A 87 -2.56 19.76 16.62
C VAL A 87 -4.03 20.18 16.77
N GLY A 88 -4.70 20.39 15.64
CA GLY A 88 -6.08 20.88 15.58
C GLY A 88 -6.19 22.34 15.10
N GLY A 89 -7.30 22.63 14.42
CA GLY A 89 -7.58 23.93 13.80
C GLY A 89 -8.01 25.03 14.80
N PRO A 90 -8.16 26.27 14.34
CA PRO A 90 -8.45 27.43 15.20
C PRO A 90 -9.78 27.35 15.98
N TRP A 91 -10.68 26.45 15.60
CA TRP A 91 -12.08 26.42 16.05
C TRP A 91 -12.40 25.36 17.13
N TYR A 92 -11.42 24.52 17.51
CA TYR A 92 -11.60 23.47 18.53
C TYR A 92 -10.47 23.49 19.57
N ASN A 93 -10.73 22.93 20.75
CA ASN A 93 -9.77 22.80 21.86
C ASN A 93 -8.39 22.33 21.34
N PRO A 94 -7.29 23.03 21.69
CA PRO A 94 -5.97 22.67 21.20
C PRO A 94 -5.61 21.28 21.71
N LYS A 95 -5.52 20.31 20.80
CA LYS A 95 -4.91 19.01 21.10
C LYS A 95 -3.40 19.17 20.99
N TYR A 96 -2.68 18.38 21.75
CA TYR A 96 -1.23 18.30 21.67
C TYR A 96 -0.88 16.83 21.42
N GLU A 97 -0.04 16.60 20.42
CA GLU A 97 0.44 15.27 20.05
C GLU A 97 1.96 15.23 20.26
N CYS A 98 2.45 14.09 20.70
CA CYS A 98 3.87 13.85 20.82
C CYS A 98 4.45 13.44 19.46
N VAL A 99 5.52 14.09 19.06
CA VAL A 99 6.23 13.87 17.81
C VAL A 99 7.71 13.68 18.11
N CYS A 100 8.35 12.73 17.45
CA CYS A 100 9.76 12.46 17.69
C CYS A 100 10.65 13.61 17.20
N GLN A 101 11.71 13.91 17.96
CA GLN A 101 12.71 14.91 17.57
C GLN A 101 13.39 14.55 16.25
N LYS A 102 13.55 13.25 15.99
CA LYS A 102 14.02 12.73 14.72
C LYS A 102 12.83 12.25 13.89
N SER A 103 12.71 12.77 12.68
CA SER A 103 11.54 12.55 11.80
C SER A 103 11.36 11.12 11.31
N TYR A 104 12.40 10.29 11.38
CA TYR A 104 12.39 8.88 10.98
C TYR A 104 12.00 7.93 12.13
N LEU A 105 11.71 8.45 13.33
CA LEU A 105 11.29 7.67 14.48
C LEU A 105 9.78 7.78 14.71
N LYS A 106 9.18 6.70 15.20
CA LYS A 106 7.77 6.64 15.60
C LYS A 106 7.65 6.82 17.10
N TYR A 107 6.62 7.55 17.52
CA TYR A 107 6.29 7.75 18.93
C TYR A 107 5.44 6.59 19.46
N PHE A 108 5.84 6.00 20.58
CA PHE A 108 5.19 4.85 21.20
C PHE A 108 4.45 5.23 22.49
N SER A 109 3.51 4.37 22.89
CA SER A 109 2.67 4.56 24.08
C SER A 109 3.43 4.54 25.40
N ASP A 110 4.65 3.99 25.42
CA ASP A 110 5.57 4.01 26.55
C ASP A 110 6.32 5.35 26.72
N ARG A 111 6.00 6.34 25.88
CA ARG A 111 6.62 7.68 25.79
C ARG A 111 8.05 7.68 25.26
N THR A 112 8.37 6.71 24.40
CA THR A 112 9.66 6.65 23.71
C THR A 112 9.51 6.86 22.21
N CYS A 113 10.59 7.35 21.58
CA CYS A 113 10.75 7.35 20.14
C CYS A 113 11.66 6.20 19.72
N GLY A 114 11.14 5.32 18.88
CA GLY A 114 11.85 4.14 18.41
C GLY A 114 11.64 3.90 16.92
N CYS A 115 12.36 2.92 16.40
CA CYS A 115 12.04 2.36 15.10
C CYS A 115 10.66 1.70 15.17
N ALA A 116 9.88 1.80 14.10
CA ALA A 116 8.67 0.99 13.98
C ALA A 116 9.04 -0.51 14.07
N GLU A 117 8.09 -1.37 14.46
CA GLU A 117 8.37 -2.82 14.57
C GLU A 117 8.78 -3.40 13.22
N GLU A 118 8.26 -2.80 12.13
CA GLU A 118 8.66 -3.02 10.76
C GLU A 118 9.96 -2.32 10.35
N SER A 119 10.82 -1.83 11.23
CA SER A 119 12.10 -1.19 10.86
C SER A 119 13.29 -1.78 11.65
N LYS A 120 14.42 -2.09 10.98
CA LYS A 120 15.72 -2.46 11.57
C LYS A 120 16.56 -1.22 11.87
N LYS A 121 17.59 -1.36 12.70
CA LYS A 121 18.62 -0.32 12.90
C LYS A 121 19.85 -0.66 12.07
N ASP A 122 20.38 0.30 11.32
CA ASP A 122 21.70 0.18 10.69
C ASP A 122 22.84 0.30 11.71
N GLU A 123 24.10 0.17 11.26
CA GLU A 123 25.30 0.27 12.11
C GLU A 123 25.44 1.64 12.79
N ASP A 124 24.86 2.69 12.21
CA ASP A 124 24.83 4.06 12.74
C ASP A 124 23.60 4.32 13.64
N GLY A 125 22.71 3.33 13.81
CA GLY A 125 21.52 3.41 14.65
C GLY A 125 20.31 4.13 14.02
N SER A 126 20.30 4.36 12.71
CA SER A 126 19.16 4.89 11.96
C SER A 126 18.19 3.77 11.59
N CYS A 127 16.89 4.09 11.55
CA CYS A 127 15.89 3.11 11.17
C CYS A 127 15.91 2.88 9.65
N GLN A 128 16.08 1.64 9.23
CA GLN A 128 15.78 1.17 7.89
C GLN A 128 14.48 0.37 7.98
N ASP A 129 13.49 0.72 7.20
CA ASP A 129 12.27 -0.08 7.10
C ASP A 129 12.60 -1.53 6.66
N ILE A 130 11.81 -2.50 7.09
CA ILE A 130 11.94 -3.93 6.84
C ILE A 130 10.97 -4.27 5.73
N CYS A 131 11.49 -4.61 4.57
CA CYS A 131 10.69 -5.28 3.56
C CYS A 131 10.38 -6.72 4.02
N PRO A 132 9.18 -7.25 3.74
CA PRO A 132 8.87 -8.66 4.01
C PRO A 132 9.80 -9.62 3.26
N ALA A 133 9.79 -10.89 3.67
CA ALA A 133 10.63 -11.92 3.07
C ALA A 133 10.45 -11.99 1.54
N GLY A 134 11.57 -11.97 0.81
CA GLY A 134 11.59 -11.96 -0.66
C GLY A 134 11.54 -10.57 -1.30
N SER A 135 11.75 -9.51 -0.54
CA SER A 135 11.84 -8.14 -1.05
C SER A 135 12.96 -7.34 -0.38
N THR A 136 13.48 -6.36 -1.11
CA THR A 136 14.59 -5.49 -0.71
C THR A 136 14.23 -4.03 -0.89
N TRP A 137 14.75 -3.17 -0.01
CA TRP A 137 14.63 -1.72 -0.13
C TRP A 137 15.40 -1.18 -1.32
N LYS A 138 14.70 -0.43 -2.18
CA LYS A 138 15.28 0.23 -3.35
C LYS A 138 14.97 1.72 -3.31
N LYS A 139 15.92 2.50 -3.85
CA LYS A 139 15.82 3.95 -3.92
C LYS A 139 15.04 4.33 -5.18
N ASP A 140 13.93 5.02 -5.00
CA ASP A 140 13.06 5.51 -6.08
C ASP A 140 13.08 7.04 -6.07
N GLY A 141 14.03 7.61 -6.81
CA GLY A 141 14.29 9.05 -6.81
C GLY A 141 14.70 9.60 -5.44
N GLN A 142 13.83 10.46 -4.85
CA GLN A 142 13.98 11.01 -3.49
C GLN A 142 13.24 10.19 -2.42
N SER A 143 12.48 9.20 -2.86
CA SER A 143 11.75 8.27 -2.02
C SER A 143 12.48 6.93 -1.97
N TYR A 144 11.94 6.04 -1.17
CA TYR A 144 12.44 4.70 -1.03
C TYR A 144 11.20 3.78 -1.03
N LYS A 145 11.28 2.59 -1.64
CA LYS A 145 10.19 1.59 -1.68
C LYS A 145 10.74 0.17 -1.57
N CYS A 146 9.91 -0.76 -1.11
CA CYS A 146 10.20 -2.19 -1.19
C CYS A 146 9.96 -2.69 -2.61
N GLU A 147 10.94 -3.40 -3.16
CA GLU A 147 10.84 -4.10 -4.44
C GLU A 147 11.10 -5.58 -4.23
N CYS A 148 10.39 -6.45 -4.95
CA CYS A 148 10.60 -7.88 -4.87
C CYS A 148 11.98 -8.27 -5.39
N ASP A 149 12.61 -9.25 -4.75
CA ASP A 149 13.93 -9.74 -5.14
C ASP A 149 13.85 -10.52 -6.47
N ASP A 150 12.72 -11.18 -6.71
CA ASP A 150 12.41 -11.85 -7.97
C ASP A 150 11.75 -10.86 -8.95
N GLU A 151 12.39 -10.68 -10.10
CA GLU A 151 11.89 -9.83 -11.20
C GLU A 151 10.57 -10.32 -11.80
N LYS A 152 10.21 -11.59 -11.59
CA LYS A 152 8.92 -12.18 -11.99
C LYS A 152 7.80 -11.83 -11.01
N GLN A 153 8.11 -11.13 -9.92
CA GLN A 153 7.16 -10.74 -8.90
C GLN A 153 6.98 -9.22 -8.87
N PHE A 154 5.80 -8.78 -8.46
CA PHE A 154 5.50 -7.39 -8.18
C PHE A 154 5.06 -7.23 -6.73
N TRP A 155 5.26 -6.03 -6.21
CA TRP A 155 4.86 -5.66 -4.86
C TRP A 155 3.39 -5.23 -4.83
N ASP A 156 2.54 -5.92 -4.06
CA ASP A 156 1.11 -5.63 -3.92
C ASP A 156 0.74 -4.80 -2.68
N GLU A 157 1.69 -3.99 -2.17
CA GLU A 157 1.63 -3.26 -0.90
C GLU A 157 1.81 -4.12 0.36
N THR A 158 1.61 -5.45 0.27
CA THR A 158 1.68 -6.34 1.45
C THR A 158 2.64 -7.52 1.28
N LYS A 159 2.83 -8.01 0.06
CA LYS A 159 3.67 -9.16 -0.27
C LYS A 159 4.16 -9.09 -1.73
N CYS A 160 5.10 -9.96 -2.06
CA CYS A 160 5.46 -10.24 -3.43
C CYS A 160 4.49 -11.24 -4.06
N SER A 161 3.89 -10.82 -5.17
CA SER A 161 2.93 -11.59 -5.95
C SER A 161 3.49 -11.83 -7.35
N ASN A 162 3.31 -13.02 -7.92
CA ASN A 162 3.81 -13.32 -9.27
C ASN A 162 3.11 -12.42 -10.30
N LYS A 163 3.88 -11.84 -11.22
CA LYS A 163 3.37 -11.02 -12.34
C LYS A 163 2.51 -11.85 -13.28
N CYS A 164 2.96 -13.07 -13.58
CA CYS A 164 2.20 -14.04 -14.37
C CYS A 164 1.63 -15.17 -13.50
N PRO A 165 0.42 -15.66 -13.81
CA PRO A 165 -0.18 -16.78 -13.10
C PRO A 165 0.42 -18.09 -13.60
N SER A 166 0.86 -18.96 -12.68
CA SER A 166 1.37 -20.33 -12.93
C SER A 166 2.83 -20.45 -13.39
N ASP A 167 3.47 -21.56 -12.98
CA ASP A 167 4.79 -22.01 -13.41
C ASP A 167 4.86 -22.37 -14.90
N ILE A 168 3.72 -22.44 -15.60
CA ILE A 168 3.63 -22.75 -17.05
C ILE A 168 3.71 -21.50 -17.94
N THR A 169 3.84 -20.31 -17.33
CA THR A 169 3.93 -19.05 -18.06
C THR A 169 5.31 -18.43 -17.95
N ASP A 170 5.75 -17.81 -19.04
CA ASP A 170 6.91 -16.94 -19.08
C ASP A 170 6.50 -15.48 -19.06
N TYR A 171 7.44 -14.65 -18.62
CA TYR A 171 7.30 -13.21 -18.47
C TYR A 171 8.21 -12.49 -19.46
N HIS A 172 7.66 -11.51 -20.16
CA HIS A 172 8.42 -10.58 -20.97
C HIS A 172 8.04 -9.14 -20.64
N SER A 173 9.02 -8.25 -20.59
CA SER A 173 8.77 -6.81 -20.51
C SER A 173 8.00 -6.36 -21.75
N ALA A 174 6.92 -5.61 -21.56
CA ALA A 174 6.25 -4.96 -22.68
C ALA A 174 7.13 -3.80 -23.19
N ASP A 175 6.97 -3.43 -24.46
CA ASP A 175 7.67 -2.27 -25.05
C ASP A 175 7.24 -0.91 -24.43
N ASN A 176 6.29 -0.92 -23.49
CA ASN A 176 5.85 0.25 -22.74
C ASN A 176 6.42 0.22 -21.32
N GLU A 177 6.86 1.39 -20.82
CA GLU A 177 7.74 1.57 -19.65
C GLU A 177 7.30 0.91 -18.34
N ASP A 178 6.05 0.45 -18.19
CA ASP A 178 5.56 -0.21 -16.98
C ASP A 178 4.72 -1.48 -17.24
N GLY A 179 4.75 -2.02 -18.46
CA GLY A 179 3.93 -3.17 -18.86
C GLY A 179 4.66 -4.50 -18.84
N TYR A 180 3.92 -5.58 -18.64
CA TYR A 180 4.42 -6.94 -18.87
C TYR A 180 3.44 -7.80 -19.68
N VAL A 181 4.00 -8.76 -20.40
CA VAL A 181 3.27 -9.73 -21.22
C VAL A 181 3.58 -11.12 -20.70
N CYS A 182 2.53 -11.89 -20.45
CA CYS A 182 2.64 -13.30 -20.09
C CYS A 182 2.45 -14.16 -21.34
N THR A 183 3.35 -15.13 -21.53
CA THR A 183 3.32 -16.12 -22.61
C THR A 183 3.29 -17.52 -21.99
N CYS A 184 2.89 -18.53 -22.75
CA CYS A 184 3.02 -19.92 -22.31
C CYS A 184 4.44 -20.41 -22.57
N GLN A 185 5.03 -21.14 -21.62
CA GLN A 185 6.31 -21.85 -21.82
C GLN A 185 6.21 -22.90 -22.95
N ASP A 186 5.02 -23.49 -23.08
CA ASP A 186 4.69 -24.33 -24.21
C ASP A 186 4.34 -23.44 -25.40
N ASP A 187 5.26 -23.33 -26.35
CA ASP A 187 5.09 -22.54 -27.56
C ASP A 187 3.87 -22.97 -28.38
N SER A 188 3.44 -24.23 -28.25
CA SER A 188 2.24 -24.75 -28.89
C SER A 188 0.95 -24.24 -28.27
N LYS A 189 0.98 -23.50 -27.15
CA LYS A 189 -0.20 -22.99 -26.46
C LYS A 189 -0.26 -21.46 -26.44
N LYS A 190 -1.48 -20.95 -26.51
CA LYS A 190 -1.82 -19.54 -26.41
C LYS A 190 -2.23 -19.21 -24.99
N PHE A 191 -1.68 -18.12 -24.47
CA PHE A 191 -2.09 -17.53 -23.21
C PHE A 191 -3.35 -16.69 -23.43
N SER A 192 -4.45 -17.04 -22.77
CA SER A 192 -5.73 -16.32 -22.82
C SER A 192 -6.51 -16.55 -21.54
N ASN A 193 -7.25 -15.55 -21.06
CA ASN A 193 -8.01 -15.65 -19.80
C ASN A 193 -7.18 -16.19 -18.63
N ASN A 194 -5.93 -15.75 -18.50
CA ASN A 194 -5.04 -16.13 -17.40
C ASN A 194 -4.59 -17.62 -17.42
N GLU A 195 -4.81 -18.33 -18.53
CA GLU A 195 -4.51 -19.75 -18.68
C GLU A 195 -3.87 -20.07 -20.05
N CYS A 196 -3.18 -21.21 -20.12
CA CYS A 196 -2.59 -21.75 -21.34
C CYS A 196 -3.43 -22.91 -21.87
N SER A 197 -4.32 -22.62 -22.82
CA SER A 197 -5.41 -23.56 -23.17
C SER A 197 -5.52 -23.86 -24.66
N GLU A 198 -5.52 -22.84 -25.54
CA GLU A 198 -5.70 -23.04 -26.98
C GLU A 198 -4.37 -23.36 -27.69
N PRO A 199 -4.32 -24.32 -28.62
CA PRO A 199 -3.15 -24.52 -29.47
C PRO A 199 -2.85 -23.28 -30.33
N LYS A 200 -1.58 -22.95 -30.51
CA LYS A 200 -1.12 -21.93 -31.47
C LYS A 200 -1.14 -22.52 -32.88
N CYS A 201 -1.60 -21.72 -33.83
CA CYS A 201 -1.42 -21.99 -35.24
C CYS A 201 -0.10 -21.39 -35.72
N GLU A 202 0.63 -22.10 -36.60
CA GLU A 202 1.94 -21.64 -37.10
C GLU A 202 1.88 -20.28 -37.81
N HIS A 203 0.73 -19.94 -38.40
CA HIS A 203 0.53 -18.70 -39.13
C HIS A 203 -0.42 -17.74 -38.40
N GLU A 204 0.03 -16.50 -38.18
CA GLU A 204 -0.78 -15.41 -37.63
C GLU A 204 -2.05 -15.10 -38.43
N SER A 205 -2.09 -15.44 -39.73
CA SER A 205 -3.28 -15.32 -40.58
C SER A 205 -4.30 -16.44 -40.35
N THR A 206 -4.05 -17.37 -39.42
CA THR A 206 -4.93 -18.50 -39.12
C THR A 206 -5.32 -18.53 -37.64
N LYS A 207 -6.51 -19.06 -37.35
CA LYS A 207 -7.08 -19.26 -36.02
C LYS A 207 -7.35 -20.75 -35.81
N TYR A 208 -7.14 -21.21 -34.58
CA TYR A 208 -7.46 -22.56 -34.16
C TYR A 208 -8.96 -22.87 -34.33
N ASP A 209 -9.27 -24.00 -34.96
CA ASP A 209 -10.62 -24.50 -35.24
C ASP A 209 -10.77 -25.99 -34.87
N GLY A 210 -10.08 -26.42 -33.82
CA GLY A 210 -10.16 -27.80 -33.31
C GLY A 210 -8.92 -28.64 -33.59
N MET A 211 -9.02 -29.94 -33.34
CA MET A 211 -7.93 -30.92 -33.45
C MET A 211 -8.24 -31.96 -34.53
N ASN A 212 -7.23 -32.38 -35.28
CA ASN A 212 -7.26 -33.60 -36.07
C ASN A 212 -6.24 -34.60 -35.48
N GLY A 213 -6.67 -35.40 -34.50
CA GLY A 213 -5.73 -36.19 -33.70
C GLY A 213 -4.91 -35.27 -32.80
N ASP A 214 -3.59 -35.30 -32.95
CA ASP A 214 -2.64 -34.46 -32.19
C ASP A 214 -2.26 -33.15 -32.92
N GLU A 215 -2.70 -32.96 -34.18
CA GLU A 215 -2.40 -31.75 -34.96
C GLU A 215 -3.54 -30.71 -34.86
N PRO A 216 -3.23 -29.43 -34.58
CA PRO A 216 -4.23 -28.37 -34.56
C PRO A 216 -4.74 -28.05 -35.97
N ILE A 217 -6.05 -27.96 -36.12
CA ILE A 217 -6.68 -27.46 -37.34
C ILE A 217 -6.68 -25.94 -37.27
N CYS A 218 -6.05 -25.32 -38.25
CA CYS A 218 -5.90 -23.87 -38.35
C CYS A 218 -6.61 -23.35 -39.59
N LYS A 219 -7.62 -22.50 -39.39
CA LYS A 219 -8.39 -21.89 -40.47
C LYS A 219 -7.99 -20.43 -40.67
N PRO A 220 -7.97 -19.90 -41.89
CA PRO A 220 -7.76 -18.48 -42.14
C PRO A 220 -8.65 -17.58 -41.26
N LYS A 221 -8.08 -16.50 -40.75
CA LYS A 221 -8.80 -15.42 -40.08
C LYS A 221 -9.55 -14.62 -41.12
N CYS A 222 -10.75 -14.18 -40.76
CA CYS A 222 -11.47 -13.15 -41.48
C CYS A 222 -11.00 -11.78 -40.99
N GLU A 223 -10.92 -10.79 -41.88
CA GLU A 223 -10.54 -9.42 -41.49
C GLU A 223 -11.55 -8.80 -40.51
N ASP A 224 -12.83 -9.17 -40.66
CA ASP A 224 -13.92 -8.71 -39.81
C ASP A 224 -14.23 -9.75 -38.72
N GLU A 225 -14.07 -9.34 -37.46
CA GLU A 225 -14.41 -10.11 -36.25
C GLU A 225 -15.89 -10.53 -36.19
N SER A 226 -16.80 -9.85 -36.90
CA SER A 226 -18.21 -10.23 -37.03
C SER A 226 -18.45 -11.37 -38.03
N THR A 227 -17.40 -11.83 -38.73
CA THR A 227 -17.48 -12.90 -39.72
C THR A 227 -16.64 -14.11 -39.33
N LYS A 228 -17.03 -15.29 -39.80
CA LYS A 228 -16.34 -16.57 -39.60
C LYS A 228 -15.96 -17.19 -40.93
N TYR A 229 -14.85 -17.93 -40.93
CA TYR A 229 -14.40 -18.68 -42.09
C TYR A 229 -15.43 -19.74 -42.52
N ASP A 230 -15.75 -19.77 -43.80
CA ASP A 230 -16.68 -20.73 -44.42
C ASP A 230 -16.07 -21.48 -45.63
N GLY A 231 -14.82 -21.19 -45.98
CA GLY A 231 -14.13 -21.88 -47.06
C GLY A 231 -13.09 -20.99 -47.75
N MET A 232 -12.61 -21.43 -48.90
CA MET A 232 -11.72 -20.63 -49.75
C MET A 232 -12.30 -20.44 -51.15
N ASN A 233 -12.00 -19.29 -51.74
CA ASN A 233 -12.19 -19.02 -53.16
C ASN A 233 -10.82 -18.74 -53.79
N GLY A 234 -10.19 -19.79 -54.32
CA GLY A 234 -8.77 -19.71 -54.69
C GLY A 234 -7.91 -19.52 -53.44
N ASP A 235 -7.18 -18.41 -53.36
CA ASP A 235 -6.30 -18.09 -52.23
C ASP A 235 -6.97 -17.16 -51.20
N GLU A 236 -8.18 -16.65 -51.46
CA GLU A 236 -8.90 -15.76 -50.54
C GLU A 236 -9.87 -16.53 -49.63
N PRO A 237 -9.90 -16.24 -48.32
CA PRO A 237 -10.87 -16.85 -47.41
C PRO A 237 -12.28 -16.30 -47.66
N ILE A 238 -13.25 -17.20 -47.72
CA ILE A 238 -14.67 -16.87 -47.73
C ILE A 238 -15.10 -16.68 -46.28
N CYS A 239 -15.56 -15.48 -45.97
CA CYS A 239 -16.01 -15.09 -44.64
C CYS A 239 -17.51 -14.84 -44.65
N LYS A 240 -18.24 -15.49 -43.74
CA LYS A 240 -19.68 -15.32 -43.58
C LYS A 240 -19.99 -14.68 -42.23
N PRO A 241 -21.03 -13.84 -42.13
CA PRO A 241 -21.47 -13.31 -40.85
C PRO A 241 -21.63 -14.39 -39.77
N LYS A 242 -21.21 -14.05 -38.55
CA LYS A 242 -21.48 -14.84 -37.34
C LYS A 242 -22.95 -14.67 -36.96
N CYS A 243 -23.50 -15.74 -36.40
CA CYS A 243 -24.76 -15.66 -35.67
C CYS A 243 -24.43 -15.33 -34.22
N GLU A 244 -25.29 -14.54 -33.56
CA GLU A 244 -25.09 -14.22 -32.13
C GLU A 244 -25.11 -15.48 -31.26
N ASP A 245 -25.92 -16.46 -31.65
CA ASP A 245 -26.03 -17.75 -30.98
C ASP A 245 -25.14 -18.81 -31.66
N GLU A 246 -24.17 -19.31 -30.90
CA GLU A 246 -23.25 -20.38 -31.30
C GLU A 246 -23.95 -21.72 -31.61
N SER A 247 -25.19 -21.93 -31.17
CA SER A 247 -26.01 -23.09 -31.55
C SER A 247 -26.60 -22.96 -32.96
N THR A 248 -26.43 -21.81 -33.62
CA THR A 248 -26.96 -21.53 -34.95
C THR A 248 -25.85 -21.29 -35.99
N LYS A 249 -26.18 -21.53 -37.26
CA LYS A 249 -25.31 -21.33 -38.41
C LYS A 249 -25.96 -20.40 -39.43
N TYR A 250 -25.13 -19.62 -40.09
CA TYR A 250 -25.53 -18.74 -41.18
C TYR A 250 -26.20 -19.53 -42.31
N ASP A 251 -27.35 -19.04 -42.76
CA ASP A 251 -28.19 -19.59 -43.84
C ASP A 251 -28.54 -18.53 -44.91
N GLY A 252 -28.03 -17.31 -44.79
CA GLY A 252 -28.27 -16.22 -45.74
C GLY A 252 -28.35 -14.87 -45.05
N MET A 253 -28.79 -13.86 -45.80
CA MET A 253 -29.10 -12.52 -45.28
C MET A 253 -30.60 -12.27 -45.33
N ASP A 254 -31.12 -11.54 -44.36
CA ASP A 254 -32.43 -10.87 -44.42
C ASP A 254 -32.20 -9.35 -44.31
N GLY A 255 -32.10 -8.69 -45.47
CA GLY A 255 -31.62 -7.30 -45.52
C GLY A 255 -30.14 -7.21 -45.14
N GLU A 256 -29.84 -6.50 -44.05
CA GLU A 256 -28.49 -6.34 -43.48
C GLU A 256 -28.20 -7.32 -42.31
N GLU A 257 -29.21 -8.06 -41.84
CA GLU A 257 -29.05 -9.01 -40.73
C GLU A 257 -28.79 -10.44 -41.22
N PRO A 258 -27.90 -11.19 -40.55
CA PRO A 258 -27.63 -12.58 -40.90
C PRO A 258 -28.80 -13.49 -40.49
N LYS A 259 -29.30 -14.25 -41.45
CA LYS A 259 -30.28 -15.30 -41.20
C LYS A 259 -29.56 -16.52 -40.65
N CYS A 260 -29.98 -16.96 -39.47
CA CYS A 260 -29.36 -18.06 -38.75
C CYS A 260 -30.34 -19.22 -38.58
N LYS A 261 -29.86 -20.45 -38.79
CA LYS A 261 -30.60 -21.69 -38.56
C LYS A 261 -29.89 -22.54 -37.51
N PRO A 262 -30.60 -23.33 -36.70
CA PRO A 262 -29.96 -24.27 -35.78
C PRO A 262 -28.92 -25.16 -36.46
N LYS A 263 -27.82 -25.41 -35.76
CA LYS A 263 -26.84 -26.43 -36.12
C LYS A 263 -27.45 -27.81 -35.87
N CYS A 264 -27.09 -28.76 -36.72
CA CYS A 264 -27.33 -30.17 -36.47
C CYS A 264 -26.09 -30.75 -35.78
N GLU A 265 -26.27 -31.68 -34.85
CA GLU A 265 -25.15 -32.31 -34.14
C GLU A 265 -24.16 -33.00 -35.09
N SER A 266 -24.66 -33.52 -36.22
CA SER A 266 -23.84 -34.16 -37.24
C SER A 266 -23.66 -33.29 -38.48
N GLU A 267 -22.40 -33.11 -38.89
CA GLU A 267 -22.00 -32.49 -40.16
C GLU A 267 -22.47 -33.27 -41.39
N SER A 268 -22.87 -34.54 -41.27
CA SER A 268 -23.48 -35.28 -42.39
C SER A 268 -24.96 -34.96 -42.58
N THR A 269 -25.54 -34.10 -41.73
CA THR A 269 -26.96 -33.73 -41.78
C THR A 269 -27.16 -32.23 -42.00
N LYS A 270 -28.29 -31.88 -42.60
CA LYS A 270 -28.75 -30.50 -42.82
C LYS A 270 -30.06 -30.28 -42.09
N TYR A 271 -30.22 -29.06 -41.58
CA TYR A 271 -31.46 -28.60 -40.97
C TYR A 271 -32.61 -28.69 -41.98
N ASP A 272 -33.72 -29.28 -41.53
CA ASP A 272 -34.94 -29.52 -42.31
C ASP A 272 -36.23 -29.11 -41.56
N GLY A 273 -36.11 -28.33 -40.48
CA GLY A 273 -37.24 -27.82 -39.71
C GLY A 273 -37.03 -27.93 -38.20
N MET A 274 -38.09 -27.72 -37.43
CA MET A 274 -38.10 -27.92 -35.98
C MET A 274 -39.23 -28.87 -35.56
N ASP A 275 -38.98 -29.66 -34.53
CA ASP A 275 -39.98 -30.39 -33.76
C ASP A 275 -39.98 -29.85 -32.32
N GLY A 276 -40.91 -28.94 -32.03
CA GLY A 276 -40.86 -28.14 -30.80
C GLY A 276 -39.64 -27.20 -30.78
N GLU A 277 -38.77 -27.38 -29.78
CA GLU A 277 -37.50 -26.61 -29.64
C GLU A 277 -36.29 -27.35 -30.25
N GLU A 278 -36.44 -28.60 -30.69
CA GLU A 278 -35.35 -29.39 -31.26
C GLU A 278 -35.28 -29.26 -32.79
N PRO A 279 -34.06 -29.14 -33.37
CA PRO A 279 -33.89 -29.07 -34.82
C PRO A 279 -34.03 -30.45 -35.48
N ILE A 280 -34.86 -30.52 -36.53
CA ILE A 280 -34.96 -31.70 -37.38
C ILE A 280 -33.80 -31.68 -38.38
N CYS A 281 -33.03 -32.75 -38.41
CA CYS A 281 -31.83 -32.87 -39.23
C CYS A 281 -31.94 -34.06 -40.20
N LYS A 282 -31.81 -33.81 -41.51
CA LYS A 282 -31.84 -34.84 -42.55
C LYS A 282 -30.46 -35.07 -43.15
N PRO A 283 -30.13 -36.28 -43.62
CA PRO A 283 -28.89 -36.54 -44.33
C PRO A 283 -28.69 -35.56 -45.50
N LYS A 284 -27.46 -35.07 -45.66
CA LYS A 284 -27.05 -34.35 -46.87
C LYS A 284 -27.03 -35.38 -48.02
N CYS A 285 -27.81 -35.13 -49.07
CA CYS A 285 -27.82 -35.95 -50.30
C CYS A 285 -26.66 -35.54 -51.21
#